data_AF-A0A6V7NHW0-F1
#
_entry.id   AF-A0A6V7NHW0-F1
#
_cell.length_a   1.000
_cell.length_b   1.000
_cell.length_c   1.000
_cell.angle_alpha   90.00
_cell.angle_beta   90.00
_cell.angle_gamma   90.00
#
_symmetry.space_group_name_H-M   'P 1'
#
loop_
_entity.id
_entity.type
_entity.pdbx_description
1 polymer ?
#
loop_
_entity_poly.entity_id
_entity_poly.type
_entity_poly.pdbx_seq_one_letter_code
_entity_poly.pdbx_strand_id
1 'polypeptide(L)'
;MLTIKRVPTVVSNYQEDTVDDAGAAEPVGCGRSCLGRCCLPLSKLPLYAFKGDSEISPNSTSEGFFFLNSLLLTQWDERMSRGLFRYDVTACEAKVVPGRCGFVAQLNEGRHRKKRPTEFRVDQVLQPFDANKFNFTKVGQEEALFRFEPATNATPVDGTRSPSVVVINVSPIEYGHVLLIPRVLDCLPQRIDRESFLLALHLAVEAANPYFRVGYNSLGAFATINHLHFQAYYLSVPFR
;
A
#
# COMPACT_ATOMS: atom_id res chain seq x y z
N MET A 1 -19.06 27.03 11.71
CA MET A 1 -17.89 26.88 12.60
C MET A 1 -17.63 25.38 12.71
N LEU A 2 -16.64 24.86 11.99
CA LEU A 2 -16.31 23.42 11.96
C LEU A 2 -15.33 23.12 13.10
N THR A 3 -15.71 22.22 13.99
CA THR A 3 -14.92 21.85 15.17
C THR A 3 -14.25 20.50 14.88
N ILE A 4 -12.93 20.52 14.62
CA ILE A 4 -12.15 19.30 14.40
C ILE A 4 -11.87 18.66 15.77
N LYS A 5 -12.42 17.47 16.01
CA LYS A 5 -12.03 16.62 17.15
C LYS A 5 -10.63 16.07 16.89
N ARG A 6 -9.64 16.51 17.66
CA ARG A 6 -8.32 15.88 17.69
C ARG A 6 -8.45 14.52 18.39
N VAL A 7 -8.38 13.44 17.63
CA VAL A 7 -8.27 12.08 18.18
C VAL A 7 -6.78 11.79 18.43
N PRO A 8 -6.41 11.26 19.61
CA PRO A 8 -5.03 10.84 19.86
C PRO A 8 -4.57 9.84 18.80
N THR A 9 -3.51 10.17 18.07
CA THR A 9 -2.91 9.31 17.04
C THR A 9 -2.08 8.21 17.72
N VAL A 10 -2.55 6.96 17.68
CA VAL A 10 -1.74 5.80 18.07
C VAL A 10 -0.82 5.46 16.90
N VAL A 11 0.41 5.95 16.94
CA VAL A 11 1.41 5.68 15.88
C VAL A 11 1.57 4.16 15.73
N SER A 12 1.54 3.63 14.50
CA SER A 12 1.89 2.23 14.27
C SER A 12 3.33 1.97 14.72
N ASN A 13 3.49 1.38 15.89
CA ASN A 13 4.78 1.03 16.48
C ASN A 13 5.50 -0.09 15.70
N TYR A 14 4.79 -0.80 14.81
CA TYR A 14 5.36 -1.91 14.03
C TYR A 14 6.40 -1.47 13.00
N GLN A 15 6.44 -0.18 12.68
CA GLN A 15 7.40 0.37 11.74
C GLN A 15 8.60 1.07 12.42
N GLU A 16 8.65 1.12 13.75
CA GLU A 16 9.84 1.58 14.47
C GLU A 16 10.74 0.37 14.76
N ASP A 17 12.04 0.49 14.48
CA ASP A 17 13.01 -0.59 14.72
C ASP A 17 13.30 -0.70 16.23
N THR A 18 12.34 -1.23 17.01
CA THR A 18 12.63 -1.69 18.38
C THR A 18 13.15 -3.12 18.33
N VAL A 19 14.42 -3.26 18.70
CA VAL A 19 15.09 -4.54 18.95
C VAL A 19 14.61 -5.04 20.30
N ASP A 20 13.41 -5.63 20.34
CA ASP A 20 12.93 -6.30 21.53
C ASP A 20 13.36 -7.76 21.48
N ASP A 21 14.44 -8.04 22.21
CA ASP A 21 14.84 -9.37 22.65
C ASP A 21 13.77 -9.91 23.61
N ALA A 22 13.04 -10.93 23.19
CA ALA A 22 12.09 -11.63 24.04
C ALA A 22 12.26 -13.13 23.85
N GLY A 23 12.97 -13.73 24.81
CA GLY A 23 13.04 -15.17 24.98
C GLY A 23 11.72 -15.79 25.44
N ALA A 24 11.62 -17.10 25.15
CA ALA A 24 10.79 -18.13 25.78
C ALA A 24 9.25 -18.03 25.66
N ALA A 25 8.71 -18.69 24.62
CA ALA A 25 7.61 -19.67 24.63
C ALA A 25 7.16 -19.84 23.18
N GLU A 26 6.98 -21.07 22.67
CA GLU A 26 6.52 -21.35 21.29
C GLU A 26 5.23 -20.58 20.94
N PRO A 27 5.28 -19.51 20.12
CA PRO A 27 4.08 -18.88 19.60
C PRO A 27 3.94 -19.25 18.13
N VAL A 28 2.70 -19.36 17.69
CA VAL A 28 2.40 -19.39 16.27
C VAL A 28 2.68 -17.98 15.71
N GLY A 29 3.94 -17.72 15.31
CA GLY A 29 4.40 -16.44 14.74
C GLY A 29 5.28 -15.56 15.67
N CYS A 30 5.72 -14.40 15.17
CA CYS A 30 6.68 -13.53 15.86
C CYS A 30 6.08 -12.64 16.97
N GLY A 31 4.84 -12.89 17.40
CA GLY A 31 4.12 -12.05 18.38
C GLY A 31 3.68 -10.67 17.87
N ARG A 32 4.16 -10.23 16.70
CA ARG A 32 3.85 -8.91 16.10
C ARG A 32 2.76 -8.93 15.02
N SER A 33 2.12 -10.07 14.78
CA SER A 33 1.09 -10.22 13.72
C SER A 33 1.54 -9.65 12.37
N CYS A 34 2.78 -9.88 11.95
CA CYS A 34 3.36 -9.21 10.78
C CYS A 34 2.93 -9.84 9.43
N LEU A 35 3.35 -9.22 8.33
CA LEU A 35 3.20 -9.75 6.95
C LEU A 35 4.33 -10.71 6.56
N GLY A 36 5.14 -11.18 7.51
CA GLY A 36 6.21 -12.13 7.28
C GLY A 36 5.73 -13.58 7.28
N ARG A 37 6.64 -14.49 6.89
CA ARG A 37 6.36 -15.95 6.80
C ARG A 37 5.87 -16.56 8.12
N CYS A 38 6.21 -15.95 9.25
CA CYS A 38 5.80 -16.40 10.57
C CYS A 38 4.32 -16.14 10.89
N CYS A 39 3.67 -15.17 10.25
CA CYS A 39 2.32 -14.72 10.61
C CYS A 39 1.36 -14.66 9.40
N LEU A 40 1.85 -14.31 8.21
CA LEU A 40 0.99 -14.09 7.04
C LEU A 40 0.25 -15.34 6.54
N PRO A 41 0.85 -16.56 6.51
CA PRO A 41 0.14 -17.77 6.10
C PRO A 41 -1.09 -18.10 6.93
N LEU A 42 -1.16 -17.57 8.16
CA LEU A 42 -2.25 -17.78 9.10
C LEU A 42 -3.21 -16.59 9.17
N SER A 43 -2.95 -15.56 8.36
CA SER A 43 -3.77 -14.37 8.31
C SER A 43 -5.14 -14.67 7.71
N LYS A 44 -6.15 -13.92 8.16
CA LYS A 44 -7.51 -13.95 7.59
C LYS A 44 -7.74 -12.76 6.66
N LEU A 45 -6.70 -12.32 5.94
CA LEU A 45 -6.84 -11.17 5.06
C LEU A 45 -7.86 -11.47 3.96
N PRO A 46 -8.88 -10.59 3.79
CA PRO A 46 -9.87 -10.76 2.74
C PRO A 46 -9.19 -10.75 1.37
N LEU A 47 -9.76 -11.48 0.42
CA LEU A 47 -9.25 -11.57 -0.95
C LEU A 47 -10.15 -10.73 -1.88
N TYR A 48 -9.54 -9.79 -2.59
CA TYR A 48 -10.12 -9.21 -3.79
C TYR A 48 -9.59 -9.99 -5.00
N ALA A 49 -10.47 -10.75 -5.64
CA ALA A 49 -10.15 -11.56 -6.81
C ALA A 49 -10.55 -10.81 -8.09
N PHE A 50 -9.57 -10.37 -8.89
CA PHE A 50 -9.83 -9.64 -10.14
C PHE A 50 -9.88 -10.58 -11.34
N LYS A 51 -10.57 -10.17 -12.41
CA LYS A 51 -10.69 -10.99 -13.63
C LYS A 51 -9.39 -11.03 -14.42
N GLY A 52 -9.03 -12.19 -14.94
CA GLY A 52 -7.86 -12.34 -15.81
C GLY A 52 -8.10 -11.77 -17.22
N ASP A 53 -7.02 -11.63 -17.99
CA ASP A 53 -7.00 -11.02 -19.34
C ASP A 53 -8.04 -11.62 -20.32
N SER A 54 -8.38 -12.90 -20.18
CA SER A 54 -9.32 -13.62 -21.04
C SER A 54 -10.81 -13.38 -20.72
N GLU A 55 -11.13 -12.70 -19.62
CA GLU A 55 -12.50 -12.50 -19.13
C GLU A 55 -12.95 -11.04 -19.12
N ILE A 56 -12.13 -10.13 -19.68
CA ILE A 56 -12.48 -8.72 -19.84
C ILE A 56 -13.49 -8.59 -20.97
N SER A 57 -14.76 -8.81 -20.64
CA SER A 57 -15.88 -8.53 -21.52
C SER A 57 -16.22 -7.03 -21.45
N PRO A 58 -16.42 -6.32 -22.57
CA PRO A 58 -16.75 -4.88 -22.57
C PRO A 58 -18.10 -4.56 -21.90
N ASN A 59 -18.89 -5.59 -21.56
CA ASN A 59 -20.14 -5.50 -20.80
C ASN A 59 -19.97 -5.76 -19.29
N SER A 60 -18.76 -5.62 -18.73
CA SER A 60 -18.57 -5.66 -17.28
C SER A 60 -19.47 -4.60 -16.63
N THR A 61 -20.45 -5.05 -15.85
CA THR A 61 -21.42 -4.20 -15.17
C THR A 61 -20.71 -3.17 -14.28
N SER A 62 -21.26 -1.97 -14.22
CA SER A 62 -20.71 -0.84 -13.46
C SER A 62 -20.46 -1.16 -11.97
N GLU A 63 -21.14 -2.16 -11.42
CA GLU A 63 -21.04 -2.60 -10.02
C GLU A 63 -19.62 -3.02 -9.60
N GLY A 64 -18.85 -3.68 -10.47
CA GLY A 64 -17.48 -4.11 -10.16
C GLY A 64 -16.53 -2.93 -9.94
N PHE A 65 -16.67 -1.89 -10.77
CA PHE A 65 -15.86 -0.67 -10.69
C PHE A 65 -16.11 0.10 -9.39
N PHE A 66 -17.36 0.16 -8.93
CA PHE A 66 -17.66 0.81 -7.66
C PHE A 66 -17.19 0.02 -6.44
N PHE A 67 -17.10 -1.31 -6.55
CA PHE A 67 -16.78 -2.16 -5.41
C PHE A 67 -15.35 -1.97 -4.89
N LEU A 68 -14.32 -1.99 -5.76
CA LEU A 68 -12.93 -1.82 -5.30
C LEU A 68 -12.72 -0.47 -4.61
N ASN A 69 -13.24 0.61 -5.22
CA ASN A 69 -13.14 1.95 -4.67
C ASN A 69 -13.78 2.03 -3.28
N SER A 70 -15.01 1.49 -3.15
CA SER A 70 -15.75 1.52 -1.88
C SER A 70 -15.05 0.70 -0.81
N LEU A 71 -14.56 -0.49 -1.16
CA LEU A 71 -13.82 -1.37 -0.25
C LEU A 71 -12.54 -0.70 0.25
N LEU A 72 -11.73 -0.16 -0.67
CA LEU A 72 -10.45 0.46 -0.36
C LEU A 72 -10.65 1.67 0.56
N LEU A 73 -11.53 2.60 0.18
CA LEU A 73 -11.77 3.82 0.95
C LEU A 73 -12.39 3.52 2.32
N THR A 74 -13.37 2.62 2.40
CA THR A 74 -13.97 2.20 3.69
C THR A 74 -12.92 1.61 4.62
N GLN A 75 -12.08 0.71 4.11
CA GLN A 75 -11.01 0.10 4.92
C GLN A 75 -9.95 1.14 5.30
N TRP A 76 -9.60 2.06 4.41
CA TRP A 76 -8.66 3.14 4.69
C TRP A 76 -9.17 4.06 5.80
N ASP A 77 -10.43 4.48 5.74
CA ASP A 77 -11.09 5.30 6.77
C ASP A 77 -11.18 4.59 8.12
N GLU A 78 -11.46 3.28 8.12
CA GLU A 78 -11.44 2.45 9.33
C GLU A 78 -10.06 2.48 10.00
N ARG A 79 -8.97 2.31 9.24
CA ARG A 79 -7.60 2.40 9.79
C ARG A 79 -7.25 3.80 10.24
N MET A 80 -7.80 4.83 9.59
CA MET A 80 -7.60 6.23 9.97
C MET A 80 -8.28 6.51 11.32
N SER A 81 -9.50 6.00 11.51
CA SER A 81 -10.24 6.09 12.78
C SER A 81 -9.54 5.38 13.94
N ARG A 82 -8.77 4.33 13.63
CA ARG A 82 -7.92 3.59 14.58
C ARG A 82 -6.58 4.25 14.88
N GLY A 83 -6.27 5.36 14.20
CA GLY A 83 -5.08 6.16 14.46
C GLY A 83 -3.78 5.64 13.81
N LEU A 84 -3.83 4.66 12.89
CA LEU A 84 -2.64 3.97 12.37
C LEU A 84 -1.72 4.84 11.48
N PHE A 85 -2.16 6.05 11.12
CA PHE A 85 -1.40 6.95 10.25
C PHE A 85 -0.57 7.93 11.07
N ARG A 86 0.59 8.32 10.55
CA ARG A 86 1.51 9.26 11.23
C ARG A 86 0.97 10.68 11.28
N TYR A 87 0.09 11.05 10.36
CA TYR A 87 -0.52 12.37 10.25
C TYR A 87 -1.76 12.30 9.35
N ASP A 88 -2.63 13.30 9.49
CA ASP A 88 -3.84 13.44 8.69
C ASP A 88 -3.55 14.23 7.40
N VAL A 89 -4.03 13.71 6.26
CA VAL A 89 -3.92 14.36 4.94
C VAL A 89 -5.26 14.86 4.40
N THR A 90 -6.37 14.55 5.08
CA THR A 90 -7.72 14.92 4.63
C THR A 90 -7.99 16.41 4.69
N ALA A 91 -7.21 17.14 5.50
CA ALA A 91 -7.29 18.59 5.64
C ALA A 91 -6.21 19.35 4.85
N CYS A 92 -5.42 18.68 4.00
CA CYS A 92 -4.34 19.33 3.27
C CYS A 92 -4.89 20.28 2.19
N GLU A 93 -4.33 21.49 2.13
CA GLU A 93 -4.68 22.46 1.09
C GLU A 93 -4.10 22.02 -0.26
N ALA A 94 -4.98 21.89 -1.26
CA ALA A 94 -4.60 21.60 -2.63
C ALA A 94 -5.22 22.61 -3.60
N LYS A 95 -4.48 22.98 -4.65
CA LYS A 95 -4.98 23.82 -5.75
C LYS A 95 -4.46 23.38 -7.09
N VAL A 96 -5.28 23.56 -8.12
CA VAL A 96 -4.84 23.46 -9.52
C VAL A 96 -4.06 24.71 -9.87
N VAL A 97 -2.81 24.54 -10.30
CA VAL A 97 -1.94 25.63 -10.74
C VAL A 97 -2.44 26.13 -12.10
N PRO A 98 -2.65 27.45 -12.28
CA PRO A 98 -3.05 28.02 -13.57
C PRO A 98 -2.09 27.62 -14.69
N GLY A 99 -2.62 27.17 -15.82
CA GLY A 99 -1.83 26.77 -16.99
C GLY A 99 -2.46 25.62 -17.78
N ARG A 100 -1.81 25.23 -18.87
CA ARG A 100 -2.31 24.18 -19.78
C ARG A 100 -2.03 22.76 -19.28
N CYS A 101 -1.06 22.61 -18.38
CA CYS A 101 -0.58 21.31 -17.89
C CYS A 101 -1.45 20.70 -16.78
N GLY A 102 -2.34 21.48 -16.16
CA GLY A 102 -3.23 20.96 -15.10
C GLY A 102 -2.51 20.47 -13.84
N PHE A 103 -1.37 21.07 -13.50
CA PHE A 103 -0.63 20.69 -12.29
C PHE A 103 -1.45 20.90 -11.02
N VAL A 104 -1.30 19.99 -10.06
CA VAL A 104 -1.88 20.13 -8.72
C VAL A 104 -0.75 20.38 -7.74
N ALA A 105 -0.86 21.44 -6.95
CA ALA A 105 0.03 21.74 -5.85
C ALA A 105 -0.71 21.45 -4.54
N GLN A 106 -0.08 20.67 -3.65
CA GLN A 106 -0.63 20.29 -2.36
C GLN A 106 0.40 20.55 -1.25
N LEU A 107 -0.06 21.15 -0.15
CA LEU A 107 0.76 21.40 1.04
C LEU A 107 0.48 20.33 2.10
N ASN A 108 1.42 19.41 2.28
CA ASN A 108 1.37 18.36 3.30
C ASN A 108 2.25 18.74 4.49
N GLU A 109 1.69 19.50 5.43
CA GLU A 109 2.39 19.91 6.65
C GLU A 109 2.82 18.70 7.49
N GLY A 110 3.98 18.77 8.13
CA GLY A 110 4.51 17.69 8.97
C GLY A 110 5.10 16.49 8.21
N ARG A 111 4.78 16.31 6.91
CA ARG A 111 5.35 15.22 6.09
C ARG A 111 6.87 15.23 6.05
N HIS A 112 7.48 16.42 5.96
CA HIS A 112 8.95 16.52 5.88
C HIS A 112 9.63 16.00 7.16
N ARG A 113 8.98 16.11 8.33
CA ARG A 113 9.56 15.73 9.64
C ARG A 113 9.45 14.24 9.92
N LYS A 114 8.45 13.58 9.33
CA LYS A 114 8.10 12.16 9.60
C LYS A 114 8.49 11.22 8.45
N LYS A 115 9.20 11.71 7.42
CA LYS A 115 9.70 10.89 6.32
C LYS A 115 10.79 9.94 6.83
N ARG A 116 10.65 8.63 6.54
CA ARG A 116 11.68 7.64 6.87
C ARG A 116 13.00 7.99 6.15
N PRO A 117 14.16 7.95 6.83
CA PRO A 117 15.45 8.10 6.18
C PRO A 117 15.69 6.94 5.20
N THR A 118 16.41 7.22 4.12
CA THR A 118 16.79 6.18 3.16
C THR A 118 17.90 5.33 3.76
N GLU A 119 17.65 4.03 3.96
CA GLU A 119 18.58 3.08 4.57
C GLU A 119 19.58 2.49 3.56
N PHE A 120 19.59 2.97 2.32
CA PHE A 120 20.50 2.55 1.25
C PHE A 120 21.16 3.75 0.58
N ARG A 121 22.31 3.50 -0.06
CA ARG A 121 23.00 4.52 -0.84
C ARG A 121 22.25 4.71 -2.15
N VAL A 122 22.09 5.95 -2.60
CA VAL A 122 21.45 6.26 -3.90
C VAL A 122 22.54 6.39 -4.97
N ASP A 123 23.34 5.34 -5.13
CA ASP A 123 24.40 5.21 -6.13
C ASP A 123 24.01 4.28 -7.29
N GLN A 124 23.05 3.37 -7.04
CA GLN A 124 22.49 2.47 -8.03
C GLN A 124 20.96 2.40 -7.94
N VAL A 125 20.30 2.35 -9.10
CA VAL A 125 18.83 2.18 -9.17
C VAL A 125 18.42 0.75 -8.84
N LEU A 126 19.26 -0.23 -9.17
CA LEU A 126 19.02 -1.65 -8.91
C LEU A 126 19.94 -2.11 -7.80
N GLN A 127 19.36 -2.53 -6.69
CA GLN A 127 20.09 -3.06 -5.53
C GLN A 127 19.41 -4.34 -5.06
N PRO A 128 20.16 -5.33 -4.54
CA PRO A 128 19.58 -6.54 -3.97
C PRO A 128 18.70 -6.18 -2.77
N PHE A 129 17.64 -6.97 -2.56
CA PHE A 129 16.83 -6.90 -1.35
C PHE A 129 17.70 -7.18 -0.11
N ASP A 130 17.43 -6.48 0.98
CA ASP A 130 18.11 -6.66 2.26
C ASP A 130 17.09 -6.87 3.37
N ALA A 131 17.04 -8.08 3.91
CA ALA A 131 16.10 -8.47 4.96
C ALA A 131 16.35 -7.74 6.29
N ASN A 132 17.58 -7.27 6.52
CA ASN A 132 17.96 -6.59 7.75
C ASN A 132 17.36 -5.17 7.80
N LYS A 133 17.23 -4.52 6.65
CA LYS A 133 16.59 -3.20 6.51
C LYS A 133 15.08 -3.27 6.65
N PHE A 134 14.45 -2.12 6.83
CA PHE A 134 12.99 -2.09 6.82
C PHE A 134 12.43 -2.61 5.50
N ASN A 135 11.42 -3.47 5.59
CA ASN A 135 10.72 -4.04 4.44
C ASN A 135 9.30 -4.47 4.84
N PHE A 136 8.41 -4.63 3.86
CA PHE A 136 7.00 -4.86 4.14
C PHE A 136 6.65 -6.19 4.82
N THR A 137 7.55 -7.17 4.92
CA THR A 137 7.30 -8.36 5.75
C THR A 137 7.24 -8.03 7.25
N LYS A 138 7.79 -6.89 7.66
CA LYS A 138 7.82 -6.42 9.05
C LYS A 138 6.58 -5.63 9.46
N VAL A 139 5.76 -5.22 8.48
CA VAL A 139 4.52 -4.46 8.70
C VAL A 139 3.48 -5.33 9.41
N GLY A 140 2.73 -4.75 10.35
CA GLY A 140 1.63 -5.42 11.03
C GLY A 140 0.40 -5.63 10.13
N GLN A 141 -0.29 -6.75 10.31
CA GLN A 141 -1.46 -7.13 9.51
C GLN A 141 -2.62 -6.15 9.63
N GLU A 142 -2.70 -5.37 10.70
CA GLU A 142 -3.69 -4.31 10.88
C GLU A 142 -3.55 -3.16 9.87
N GLU A 143 -2.37 -2.97 9.29
CA GLU A 143 -2.13 -2.03 8.19
C GLU A 143 -2.59 -2.60 6.84
N ALA A 144 -2.80 -3.91 6.74
CA ALA A 144 -3.27 -4.55 5.51
C ALA A 144 -4.78 -4.41 5.33
N LEU A 145 -5.19 -4.14 4.09
CA LEU A 145 -6.59 -4.00 3.71
C LEU A 145 -7.14 -5.34 3.18
N PHE A 146 -6.47 -5.90 2.18
CA PHE A 146 -6.85 -7.14 1.50
C PHE A 146 -5.69 -7.68 0.66
N ARG A 147 -5.80 -8.95 0.26
CA ARG A 147 -5.01 -9.55 -0.82
C ARG A 147 -5.62 -9.17 -2.17
N PHE A 148 -4.77 -8.92 -3.15
CA PHE A 148 -5.18 -8.56 -4.51
C PHE A 148 -4.56 -9.55 -5.50
N GLU A 149 -5.37 -10.50 -6.00
CA GLU A 149 -4.88 -11.63 -6.79
C GLU A 149 -5.86 -11.92 -7.95
N PRO A 150 -5.39 -12.50 -9.07
CA PRO A 150 -6.30 -12.90 -10.14
C PRO A 150 -7.22 -14.02 -9.65
N ALA A 151 -8.44 -14.08 -10.18
CA ALA A 151 -9.44 -15.07 -9.81
C ALA A 151 -8.96 -16.52 -10.02
N THR A 152 -8.07 -16.77 -10.98
CA THR A 152 -7.41 -18.07 -11.20
C THR A 152 -6.56 -18.53 -10.01
N ASN A 153 -6.12 -17.60 -9.18
CA ASN A 153 -5.37 -17.86 -7.94
C ASN A 153 -6.25 -17.79 -6.69
N ALA A 154 -7.56 -17.58 -6.83
CA ALA A 154 -8.47 -17.47 -5.68
C ALA A 154 -8.70 -18.81 -4.97
N THR A 155 -8.43 -19.93 -5.66
CA THR A 155 -8.34 -21.24 -5.02
C THR A 155 -6.96 -21.35 -4.35
N PRO A 156 -6.88 -21.87 -3.11
CA PRO A 156 -5.59 -22.05 -2.45
C PRO A 156 -4.78 -23.08 -3.23
N VAL A 157 -3.86 -22.61 -4.07
CA VAL A 157 -2.81 -23.47 -4.64
C VAL A 157 -1.76 -23.66 -3.53
N ASP A 158 -2.10 -24.52 -2.57
CA ASP A 158 -1.21 -25.10 -1.54
C ASP A 158 -0.20 -24.12 -0.91
N GLY A 159 -0.60 -22.91 -0.52
CA GLY A 159 0.27 -21.98 0.24
C GLY A 159 1.64 -21.68 -0.40
N THR A 160 1.85 -22.04 -1.68
CA THR A 160 3.16 -22.04 -2.34
C THR A 160 3.48 -20.69 -2.95
N ARG A 161 2.45 -19.94 -3.37
CA ARG A 161 2.62 -18.58 -3.91
C ARG A 161 2.57 -17.56 -2.80
N SER A 162 3.58 -16.69 -2.79
CA SER A 162 3.52 -15.50 -1.98
C SER A 162 2.33 -14.61 -2.40
N PRO A 163 1.48 -14.16 -1.45
CA PRO A 163 0.36 -13.30 -1.77
C PRO A 163 0.81 -11.90 -2.15
N SER A 164 -0.01 -11.20 -2.92
CA SER A 164 0.13 -9.77 -3.16
C SER A 164 -0.87 -9.02 -2.28
N VAL A 165 -0.41 -8.00 -1.57
CA VAL A 165 -1.18 -7.37 -0.49
C VAL A 165 -1.31 -5.88 -0.74
N VAL A 166 -2.50 -5.34 -0.49
CA VAL A 166 -2.74 -3.90 -0.41
C VAL A 166 -2.71 -3.47 1.06
N VAL A 167 -1.85 -2.52 1.39
CA VAL A 167 -1.68 -1.98 2.74
C VAL A 167 -1.86 -0.47 2.74
N ILE A 168 -2.23 0.14 3.87
CA ILE A 168 -2.20 1.60 3.98
C ILE A 168 -0.77 2.11 3.85
N ASN A 169 -0.60 3.30 3.26
CA ASN A 169 0.63 4.05 3.47
C ASN A 169 0.46 4.88 4.74
N VAL A 170 1.08 4.45 5.86
CA VAL A 170 1.00 5.17 7.15
C VAL A 170 1.60 6.58 7.10
N SER A 171 2.33 6.93 6.04
CA SER A 171 2.76 8.29 5.71
C SER A 171 2.06 8.75 4.42
N PRO A 172 0.74 8.97 4.46
CA PRO A 172 -0.05 9.18 3.27
C PRO A 172 0.37 10.50 2.61
N ILE A 173 0.16 10.61 1.29
CA ILE A 173 0.35 11.88 0.57
C ILE A 173 -0.99 12.47 0.14
N GLU A 174 -2.03 11.66 0.16
CA GLU A 174 -3.37 11.98 -0.31
C GLU A 174 -4.36 10.98 0.32
N TYR A 175 -5.65 11.31 0.28
CA TYR A 175 -6.74 10.43 0.66
C TYR A 175 -6.70 9.09 -0.09
N GLY A 176 -6.98 8.00 0.64
CA GLY A 176 -6.93 6.64 0.11
C GLY A 176 -5.53 6.16 -0.28
N HIS A 177 -4.46 6.80 0.22
CA HIS A 177 -3.09 6.39 -0.12
C HIS A 177 -2.74 5.01 0.46
N VAL A 178 -2.57 4.06 -0.45
CA VAL A 178 -2.21 2.66 -0.19
C VAL A 178 -0.95 2.27 -0.95
N LEU A 179 -0.36 1.15 -0.55
CA LEU A 179 0.73 0.48 -1.25
C LEU A 179 0.24 -0.89 -1.74
N LEU A 180 0.45 -1.18 -3.02
CA LEU A 180 0.34 -2.53 -3.55
C LEU A 180 1.72 -3.18 -3.48
N ILE A 181 1.83 -4.30 -2.76
CA ILE A 181 3.06 -5.05 -2.56
C ILE A 181 2.92 -6.40 -3.26
N PRO A 182 3.48 -6.58 -4.47
CA PRO A 182 3.43 -7.84 -5.18
C PRO A 182 4.26 -8.90 -4.44
N ARG A 183 3.68 -10.08 -4.22
CA ARG A 183 4.39 -11.26 -3.68
C ARG A 183 5.28 -10.92 -2.46
N VAL A 184 4.66 -10.44 -1.38
CA VAL A 184 5.37 -9.87 -0.21
C VAL A 184 6.40 -10.81 0.46
N LEU A 185 6.22 -12.13 0.39
CA LEU A 185 7.11 -13.16 0.95
C LEU A 185 8.25 -13.59 0.00
N ASP A 186 8.20 -13.14 -1.26
CA ASP A 186 9.27 -13.35 -2.25
C ASP A 186 10.36 -12.28 -2.13
N CYS A 187 10.13 -11.24 -1.33
CA CYS A 187 11.12 -10.21 -1.00
C CYS A 187 11.74 -9.58 -2.26
N LEU A 188 10.89 -9.25 -3.25
CA LEU A 188 11.36 -8.71 -4.52
C LEU A 188 12.01 -7.33 -4.27
N PRO A 189 13.20 -7.04 -4.84
CA PRO A 189 13.77 -5.69 -4.78
C PRO A 189 12.87 -4.69 -5.50
N GLN A 190 13.02 -3.39 -5.23
CA GLN A 190 12.25 -2.30 -5.86
C GLN A 190 12.63 -2.14 -7.35
N ARG A 191 12.30 -3.14 -8.16
CA ARG A 191 12.52 -3.24 -9.59
C ARG A 191 11.26 -3.82 -10.24
N ILE A 192 10.69 -3.08 -11.19
CA ILE A 192 9.54 -3.57 -11.96
C ILE A 192 9.94 -4.81 -12.77
N ASP A 193 9.08 -5.82 -12.74
CA ASP A 193 9.05 -6.93 -13.69
C ASP A 193 7.69 -6.97 -14.42
N ARG A 194 7.55 -7.85 -15.41
CA ARG A 194 6.32 -7.96 -16.20
C ARG A 194 5.10 -8.29 -15.34
N GLU A 195 5.22 -9.23 -14.42
CA GLU A 195 4.10 -9.75 -13.63
C GLU A 195 3.59 -8.71 -12.63
N SER A 196 4.52 -8.06 -11.91
CA SER A 196 4.22 -7.00 -10.95
C SER A 196 3.66 -5.75 -11.61
N PHE A 197 4.12 -5.41 -12.82
CA PHE A 197 3.55 -4.30 -13.58
C PHE A 197 2.12 -4.59 -14.04
N LEU A 198 1.86 -5.79 -14.56
CA LEU A 198 0.51 -6.21 -14.93
C LEU A 198 -0.44 -6.19 -13.72
N LEU A 199 0.03 -6.65 -12.55
CA LEU A 199 -0.76 -6.57 -11.31
C LEU A 199 -1.16 -5.12 -10.96
N ALA A 200 -0.23 -4.17 -11.10
CA ALA A 200 -0.51 -2.76 -10.87
C ALA A 200 -1.49 -2.17 -11.90
N LEU A 201 -1.43 -2.62 -13.16
CA LEU A 201 -2.39 -2.26 -14.19
C LEU A 201 -3.79 -2.83 -13.91
N HIS A 202 -3.89 -4.09 -13.47
CA HIS A 202 -5.17 -4.65 -13.05
C HIS A 202 -5.77 -3.86 -11.89
N LEU A 203 -4.98 -3.41 -10.92
CA LEU A 203 -5.49 -2.53 -9.85
C LEU A 203 -6.10 -1.25 -10.42
N ALA A 204 -5.47 -0.64 -11.42
CA ALA A 204 -6.00 0.56 -12.09
C ALA A 204 -7.27 0.26 -12.90
N VAL A 205 -7.31 -0.87 -13.61
CA VAL A 205 -8.47 -1.31 -14.41
C VAL A 205 -9.67 -1.65 -13.52
N GLU A 206 -9.47 -2.39 -12.44
CA GLU A 206 -10.53 -2.72 -11.48
C GLU A 206 -11.06 -1.48 -10.77
N ALA A 207 -10.22 -0.48 -10.52
CA ALA A 207 -10.66 0.78 -9.97
C ALA A 207 -11.49 1.58 -10.98
N ALA A 208 -11.13 1.56 -12.28
CA ALA A 208 -11.77 2.29 -13.37
C ALA A 208 -12.23 3.72 -13.01
N ASN A 209 -11.44 4.39 -12.18
CA ASN A 209 -11.82 5.65 -11.57
C ASN A 209 -10.86 6.74 -12.05
N PRO A 210 -11.35 7.80 -12.73
CA PRO A 210 -10.49 8.84 -13.27
C PRO A 210 -9.75 9.63 -12.18
N TYR A 211 -10.13 9.53 -10.91
CA TYR A 211 -9.44 10.14 -9.79
C TYR A 211 -8.34 9.25 -9.18
N PHE A 212 -8.40 7.94 -9.43
CA PHE A 212 -7.44 6.98 -8.89
C PHE A 212 -6.13 6.98 -9.70
N ARG A 213 -5.01 6.91 -8.99
CA ARG A 213 -3.67 6.86 -9.56
C ARG A 213 -2.95 5.63 -9.06
N VAL A 214 -2.19 5.01 -9.95
CA VAL A 214 -1.18 4.02 -9.60
C VAL A 214 0.17 4.54 -10.07
N GLY A 215 1.16 4.54 -9.19
CA GLY A 215 2.48 5.08 -9.43
C GLY A 215 3.59 4.16 -8.92
N TYR A 216 4.78 4.35 -9.44
CA TYR A 216 5.97 3.62 -9.02
C TYR A 216 7.16 4.56 -8.91
N ASN A 217 7.90 4.44 -7.81
CA ASN A 217 9.17 5.11 -7.59
C ASN A 217 10.27 4.05 -7.60
N SER A 218 11.29 4.22 -8.44
CA SER A 218 12.53 3.43 -8.32
C SER A 218 13.40 3.97 -7.18
N LEU A 219 14.47 3.25 -6.82
CA LEU A 219 15.44 3.73 -5.82
C LEU A 219 16.08 5.06 -6.24
N GLY A 220 16.25 5.32 -7.55
CA GLY A 220 16.72 6.59 -8.09
C GLY A 220 15.64 7.68 -8.20
N ALA A 221 14.38 7.36 -7.94
CA ALA A 221 13.24 8.26 -8.00
C ALA A 221 12.56 8.42 -6.62
N PHE A 222 13.37 8.57 -5.57
CA PHE A 222 12.93 8.85 -4.19
C PHE A 222 12.11 7.75 -3.50
N ALA A 223 12.15 6.50 -3.97
CA ALA A 223 11.72 5.38 -3.11
C ALA A 223 12.60 5.34 -1.85
N THR A 224 12.02 5.02 -0.69
CA THR A 224 12.75 4.93 0.58
C THR A 224 12.90 3.50 1.08
N ILE A 225 12.29 2.53 0.40
CA ILE A 225 12.23 1.11 0.79
C ILE A 225 12.64 0.27 -0.43
N ASN A 226 13.58 -0.66 -0.25
CA ASN A 226 13.98 -1.60 -1.28
C ASN A 226 13.21 -2.93 -1.16
N HIS A 227 11.89 -2.85 -1.32
CA HIS A 227 10.98 -3.99 -1.42
C HIS A 227 9.88 -3.56 -2.39
N LEU A 228 9.69 -4.30 -3.49
CA LEU A 228 8.80 -3.96 -4.59
C LEU A 228 7.41 -3.51 -4.10
N HIS A 229 7.06 -2.26 -4.40
CA HIS A 229 5.75 -1.69 -4.13
C HIS A 229 5.37 -0.64 -5.16
N PHE A 230 4.07 -0.54 -5.40
CA PHE A 230 3.41 0.53 -6.14
C PHE A 230 2.64 1.41 -5.16
N GLN A 231 2.60 2.71 -5.43
CA GLN A 231 1.78 3.68 -4.71
C GLN A 231 0.41 3.75 -5.39
N ALA A 232 -0.68 3.88 -4.63
CA ALA A 232 -1.97 4.22 -5.22
C ALA A 232 -2.81 5.13 -4.32
N TYR A 233 -3.48 6.13 -4.90
CA TYR A 233 -4.20 7.18 -4.16
C TYR A 233 -5.22 7.90 -5.04
N TYR A 234 -6.08 8.73 -4.44
CA TYR A 234 -7.15 9.46 -5.11
C TYR A 234 -6.90 10.96 -5.15
N LEU A 235 -6.68 11.53 -6.32
CA LEU A 235 -6.60 12.99 -6.44
C LEU A 235 -8.00 13.61 -6.48
N SER A 236 -8.12 14.87 -6.09
CA SER A 236 -9.34 15.67 -6.27
C SER A 236 -9.62 16.07 -7.72
N VAL A 237 -8.73 15.73 -8.65
CA VAL A 237 -8.85 16.02 -10.08
C VAL A 237 -8.78 14.74 -10.93
N PRO A 238 -9.61 14.63 -11.99
CA PRO A 238 -9.59 13.47 -12.85
C PRO A 238 -8.34 13.45 -13.74
N PHE A 239 -7.93 12.25 -14.20
CA PHE A 239 -6.92 12.09 -15.24
C PHE A 239 -7.56 12.57 -16.54
N ARG A 240 -6.83 13.40 -17.28
CA ARG A 240 -7.30 13.95 -18.55
C ARG A 240 -6.86 13.08 -19.71
#